data_AF-A0A9E6EU00-F1
#
_entry.id   AF-A0A9E6EU00-F1
#
_cell.length_a   1.000
_cell.length_b   1.000
_cell.length_c   1.000
_cell.angle_alpha   90.00
_cell.angle_beta   90.00
_cell.angle_gamma   90.00
#
_symmetry.space_group_name_H-M   'P 1'
#
loop_
_entity.id
_entity.type
_entity.pdbx_description
1 polymer ?
#
loop_
_entity_poly.entity_id
_entity_poly.type
_entity_poly.pdbx_seq_one_letter_code
_entity_poly.pdbx_strand_id
1 'polypeptide(L)'
;MTLYDTIGRIATEKFASLTSKIQDDTATTADKLHAEMLAEIVALAKNRIAVNENEHAAKSGSNAWVERTAQSHFPHIRLHGGALEDDPLLNR
;
A
#
# COMPACT_ATOMS: atom_id res chain seq x y z
N MET A 1 -9.66 19.62 -1.77
CA MET A 1 -8.45 18.79 -1.97
C MET A 1 -7.57 18.97 -0.75
N THR A 2 -7.23 17.91 -0.03
CA THR A 2 -6.38 18.03 1.17
C THR A 2 -4.90 18.04 0.77
N LEU A 3 -4.01 18.40 1.71
CA LEU A 3 -2.56 18.36 1.48
C LEU A 3 -2.09 16.97 1.06
N TYR A 4 -2.55 15.91 1.74
CA TYR A 4 -2.15 14.54 1.44
C TYR A 4 -2.65 14.04 0.09
N ASP A 5 -3.89 14.38 -0.30
CA ASP A 5 -4.40 14.06 -1.65
C ASP A 5 -3.54 14.71 -2.74
N THR A 6 -3.14 15.96 -2.50
CA THR A 6 -2.31 16.73 -3.43
C THR A 6 -0.93 16.11 -3.58
N ILE A 7 -0.29 15.73 -2.48
CA ILE A 7 1.01 15.05 -2.46
C ILE A 7 0.93 13.72 -3.21
N GLY A 8 -0.09 12.90 -2.92
CA GLY A 8 -0.29 11.61 -3.58
C GLY A 8 -0.44 11.77 -5.10
N ARG A 9 -1.25 12.74 -5.55
CA ARG A 9 -1.43 13.02 -6.97
C ARG A 9 -0.11 13.44 -7.64
N ILE A 10 0.61 14.39 -7.07
CA ILE A 10 1.89 14.86 -7.61
C ILE A 10 2.92 13.72 -7.65
N ALA A 11 2.96 12.87 -6.62
CA ALA A 11 3.85 11.71 -6.58
C ALA A 11 3.56 10.72 -7.72
N THR A 12 2.28 10.43 -7.98
CA THR A 12 1.87 9.55 -9.09
C THR A 12 2.13 10.15 -10.47
N GLU A 13 1.93 11.46 -10.64
CA GLU A 13 2.24 12.17 -11.89
C GLU A 13 3.75 12.17 -12.15
N LYS A 14 4.56 12.41 -11.11
CA LYS A 14 6.02 12.34 -11.20
C LYS A 14 6.49 10.93 -11.54
N PHE A 15 5.90 9.91 -10.91
CA PHE A 15 6.21 8.51 -11.22
C PHE A 15 5.96 8.21 -12.70
N ALA A 16 4.76 8.55 -13.22
CA ALA A 16 4.43 8.36 -14.64
C ALA A 16 5.41 9.08 -15.58
N SER A 17 5.80 10.32 -15.25
CA SER A 17 6.79 11.07 -16.02
C SER A 17 8.16 10.37 -16.05
N LEU A 18 8.63 9.83 -14.92
CA LEU A 18 9.89 9.09 -14.86
C LEU A 18 9.81 7.78 -15.63
N THR A 19 8.71 7.04 -15.51
CA THR A 19 8.49 5.80 -16.27
C THR A 19 8.53 6.06 -17.77
N SER A 20 7.93 7.16 -18.25
CA SER A 20 8.02 7.56 -19.66
C SER A 20 9.47 7.78 -20.09
N LYS A 21 10.27 8.53 -19.31
CA LYS A 21 11.70 8.73 -19.62
C LYS A 21 12.48 7.41 -19.67
N ILE A 22 12.17 6.47 -18.78
CA ILE A 22 12.80 5.15 -18.74
C ILE A 22 12.45 4.36 -20.00
N GLN A 23 11.19 4.40 -20.43
CA GLN A 23 10.74 3.75 -21.67
C GLN A 23 11.42 4.34 -22.91
N ASP A 24 11.63 5.65 -22.93
CA ASP A 24 12.29 6.36 -24.02
C ASP A 24 13.84 6.25 -23.97
N ASP A 25 14.40 5.51 -23.00
CA ASP A 25 15.85 5.38 -22.74
C ASP A 25 16.60 6.72 -22.57
N THR A 26 15.89 7.74 -22.05
CA THR A 26 16.46 9.08 -21.75
C THR A 26 16.65 9.32 -20.25
N ALA A 27 16.33 8.33 -19.42
CA ALA A 27 16.41 8.43 -17.97
C ALA A 27 17.86 8.37 -17.45
N THR A 28 18.20 9.32 -16.57
CA THR A 28 19.45 9.27 -15.80
C THR A 28 19.39 8.20 -14.71
N THR A 29 20.54 7.87 -14.11
CA THR A 29 20.59 6.98 -12.92
C THR A 29 19.72 7.51 -11.77
N ALA A 30 19.67 8.84 -11.58
CA ALA A 30 18.83 9.45 -10.54
C ALA A 30 17.34 9.33 -10.87
N ASP A 31 16.94 9.48 -12.14
CA ASP A 31 15.55 9.27 -12.56
C ASP A 31 15.09 7.83 -12.27
N LYS A 32 15.96 6.83 -12.52
CA LYS A 32 15.68 5.40 -12.24
C LYS A 32 15.50 5.14 -10.74
N LEU A 33 16.41 5.62 -9.91
CA LEU A 33 16.32 5.48 -8.45
C LEU A 33 15.05 6.15 -7.89
N HIS A 34 14.71 7.35 -8.36
CA HIS A 34 13.49 8.03 -7.93
C HIS A 34 12.23 7.29 -8.38
N ALA A 35 12.24 6.67 -9.56
CA ALA A 35 11.11 5.87 -10.03
C ALA A 35 10.90 4.62 -9.15
N GLU A 36 11.97 3.93 -8.77
CA GLU A 36 11.92 2.78 -7.84
C GLU A 36 11.33 3.19 -6.48
N MET A 37 11.84 4.27 -5.89
CA MET A 37 11.34 4.78 -4.60
C MET A 37 9.86 5.17 -4.68
N LEU A 38 9.43 5.84 -5.75
CA LEU A 38 8.02 6.19 -5.93
C LEU A 38 7.14 4.95 -6.15
N ALA A 39 7.64 3.92 -6.84
CA ALA A 39 6.93 2.66 -7.00
C ALA A 39 6.69 1.97 -5.65
N GLU A 40 7.70 1.95 -4.77
CA GLU A 40 7.57 1.43 -3.40
C GLU A 40 6.54 2.21 -2.58
N ILE A 41 6.57 3.55 -2.63
CA ILE A 41 5.60 4.40 -1.93
C ILE A 41 4.18 4.12 -2.43
N VAL A 42 3.98 3.99 -3.75
CA VAL A 42 2.67 3.67 -4.35
C VAL A 42 2.20 2.28 -3.91
N ALA A 43 3.08 1.29 -3.88
CA ALA A 43 2.76 -0.07 -3.43
C ALA A 43 2.33 -0.08 -1.95
N LEU A 44 3.07 0.62 -1.08
CA LEU A 44 2.75 0.77 0.33
C LEU A 44 1.40 1.49 0.54
N ALA A 45 1.14 2.55 -0.23
CA ALA A 45 -0.13 3.28 -0.16
C ALA A 45 -1.32 2.38 -0.57
N LYS A 46 -1.18 1.63 -1.67
CA LYS A 46 -2.20 0.65 -2.11
C LYS A 46 -2.46 -0.42 -1.06
N ASN A 47 -1.38 -0.94 -0.47
CA ASN A 47 -1.49 -1.92 0.60
C ASN A 47 -2.24 -1.35 1.80
N ARG A 48 -1.94 -0.12 2.24
CA ARG A 48 -2.66 0.54 3.34
C ARG A 48 -4.15 0.71 3.03
N ILE A 49 -4.52 1.10 1.80
CA ILE A 49 -5.92 1.21 1.40
C ILE A 49 -6.62 -0.14 1.51
N ALA A 50 -6.02 -1.19 0.94
CA ALA A 50 -6.58 -2.55 1.01
C ALA A 50 -6.74 -3.06 2.46
N VAL A 51 -5.75 -2.80 3.33
CA VAL A 51 -5.85 -3.10 4.77
C VAL A 51 -7.05 -2.39 5.39
N ASN A 52 -7.19 -1.08 5.14
CA ASN A 52 -8.29 -0.30 5.73
C ASN A 52 -9.67 -0.78 5.26
N GLU A 53 -9.81 -1.08 3.96
CA GLU A 53 -11.05 -1.64 3.39
C GLU A 53 -11.39 -2.98 4.03
N ASN A 54 -10.40 -3.84 4.20
CA ASN A 54 -10.56 -5.17 4.76
C ASN A 54 -10.88 -5.13 6.28
N GLU A 55 -10.23 -4.25 7.03
CA GLU A 55 -10.57 -3.97 8.43
C GLU A 55 -11.99 -3.41 8.59
N HIS A 56 -12.43 -2.56 7.65
CA HIS A 56 -13.80 -2.05 7.64
C HIS A 56 -14.80 -3.16 7.35
N ALA A 57 -14.52 -4.03 6.37
CA ALA A 57 -15.33 -5.20 6.07
C ALA A 57 -15.47 -6.10 7.31
N ALA A 58 -14.37 -6.39 8.00
CA ALA A 58 -14.37 -7.18 9.24
C ALA A 58 -15.25 -6.55 10.34
N LYS A 59 -15.11 -5.24 10.58
CA LYS A 59 -15.93 -4.51 11.57
C LYS A 59 -17.42 -4.46 11.23
N SER A 60 -17.75 -4.49 9.94
CA SER A 60 -19.14 -4.46 9.46
C SER A 60 -19.81 -5.85 9.45
N GLY A 61 -19.10 -6.91 9.83
CA GLY A 61 -19.58 -8.30 9.73
C GLY A 61 -19.66 -8.83 8.30
N SER A 62 -18.98 -8.16 7.36
CA SER A 62 -18.84 -8.61 5.96
C SER A 62 -17.68 -9.59 5.81
N ASN A 63 -17.63 -10.30 4.68
CA ASN A 63 -16.52 -11.21 4.38
C ASN A 63 -15.20 -10.44 4.25
N ALA A 64 -14.34 -10.54 5.27
CA ALA A 64 -12.98 -10.02 5.25
C ALA A 64 -11.97 -11.11 4.89
N TRP A 65 -10.91 -10.73 4.19
CA TRP A 65 -9.75 -11.59 3.99
C TRP A 65 -8.95 -11.68 5.29
N VAL A 66 -8.68 -12.89 5.76
CA VAL A 66 -7.98 -13.12 7.03
C VAL A 66 -6.60 -13.68 6.71
N GLU A 67 -5.54 -13.05 7.22
CA GLU A 67 -4.19 -13.59 7.09
C GLU A 67 -3.95 -14.58 8.23
N ARG A 68 -3.75 -15.86 7.89
CA ARG A 68 -3.39 -16.87 8.88
C ARG A 68 -1.93 -16.69 9.29
N THR A 69 -1.69 -15.90 10.32
CA THR A 69 -0.39 -15.85 10.99
C THR A 69 -0.25 -17.08 11.89
N ALA A 70 0.70 -17.97 11.59
CA ALA A 70 1.15 -18.96 12.57
C ALA A 70 1.66 -18.25 13.84
N GLN A 71 1.59 -18.87 15.01
CA GLN A 71 1.98 -18.30 16.32
C GLN A 71 3.42 -17.72 16.37
N SER A 72 4.27 -18.10 15.40
CA SER A 72 5.64 -17.61 15.21
C SER A 72 5.77 -16.36 14.33
N HIS A 73 4.70 -15.93 13.64
CA HIS A 73 4.68 -14.75 12.77
C HIS A 73 4.11 -13.55 13.53
N PHE A 74 4.99 -12.71 14.07
CA PHE A 74 4.62 -11.38 14.56
C PHE A 74 4.63 -10.40 13.37
N PRO A 75 3.53 -9.68 13.08
CA PRO A 75 3.46 -8.87 11.87
C PRO A 75 4.19 -7.54 12.11
N HIS A 76 5.45 -7.45 11.68
CA HIS A 76 6.25 -6.23 11.80
C HIS A 76 5.82 -5.10 10.86
N ILE A 77 4.96 -5.34 9.88
CA ILE A 77 4.08 -4.39 9.17
C ILE A 77 3.00 -5.28 8.52
N ARG A 78 1.72 -4.88 8.51
CA ARG A 78 0.63 -5.59 7.78
C ARG A 78 0.83 -5.47 6.26
N LEU A 79 1.84 -6.15 5.70
CA LEU A 79 2.25 -6.01 4.30
C LEU A 79 1.32 -6.70 3.30
N HIS A 80 0.39 -7.54 3.76
CA HIS A 80 -0.43 -8.38 2.87
C HIS A 80 -1.93 -8.11 2.92
N GLY A 81 -2.40 -7.17 3.76
CA GLY A 81 -3.81 -6.72 3.70
C GLY A 81 -4.78 -7.44 4.63
N GLY A 82 -4.33 -8.39 5.46
CA GLY A 82 -5.21 -9.28 6.22
C GLY A 82 -5.71 -8.70 7.52
N ALA A 83 -6.97 -8.99 7.84
CA ALA A 83 -7.46 -8.93 9.21
C ALA A 83 -6.81 -10.09 9.99
N LEU A 84 -6.44 -9.87 11.25
CA LEU A 84 -5.92 -10.94 12.10
C LEU A 84 -7.12 -11.75 12.62
N GLU A 85 -7.03 -13.09 12.48
CA GLU A 85 -8.04 -14.02 13.02
C GLU A 85 -8.18 -13.86 14.54
N ASP A 86 -7.08 -13.50 15.22
CA ASP A 86 -6.98 -13.38 16.67
C ASP A 86 -7.09 -11.93 17.20
N ASP A 87 -7.52 -10.95 16.39
CA ASP A 87 -7.72 -9.58 16.88
C ASP A 87 -8.92 -9.58 17.86
N PRO A 88 -8.75 -9.22 19.16
CA PRO A 88 -9.79 -9.35 20.19
C PRO A 88 -11.03 -8.46 19.99
N LEU A 89 -11.16 -7.80 18.85
CA LEU A 89 -12.31 -6.98 18.44
C LEU A 89 -13.37 -7.74 17.62
N LEU A 90 -13.15 -9.01 17.28
CA LEU A 90 -14.09 -9.83 16.49
C LEU A 90 -15.16 -10.59 17.32
N ASN A 91 -15.18 -10.41 18.65
CA ASN A 91 -16.15 -11.05 19.56
C ASN A 91 -17.10 -10.05 20.24
N ARG A 92 -17.73 -9.13 19.49
CA ARG A 92 -18.92 -8.38 19.97
C ARG A 92 -19.94 -8.16 18.86
#